data_AF-A0A4Y2SC29-F1
#
_entry.id   AF-A0A4Y2SC29-F1
#
_cell.length_a   1.000
_cell.length_b   1.000
_cell.length_c   1.000
_cell.angle_alpha   90.00
_cell.angle_beta   90.00
_cell.angle_gamma   90.00
#
_symmetry.space_group_name_H-M   'P 1'
#
loop_
_entity.id
_entity.type
_entity.pdbx_description
1 polymer ?
#
loop_
_entity_poly.entity_id
_entity_poly.type
_entity_poly.pdbx_seq_one_letter_code
_entity_poly.pdbx_strand_id
1 'polypeptide(L)'
;MFVGRVAPSSGSAQNIANSILSYLNETGFLLHELDVIRCDGTVTNTGWKTDSETTVPKSFSGPIGTQLSKCEKLPVVNFKSNECEISEIERKILSKDQQYLLIINYVVKSGSSPEDLSVREPGPLSHSRWLTTANRVLRFYLSIENPTDEHKILVSFIPKSCMPVWVHIKKGKYFTNGPEHVFEVIKSSSFLPENLLKVIDPSVIQRNTFFTHPGNVLLSMIVDKRDHIRELGFRRIIKARNLDSTRKSIRSFHSLNSISQLHTTLK
;
A
#
# COMPACT_ATOMS: atom_id res chain seq x y z
N MET A 1 -10.14 -6.61 25.78
CA MET A 1 -8.96 -6.89 26.64
C MET A 1 -7.77 -7.15 25.73
N PHE A 2 -6.60 -6.56 26.00
CA PHE A 2 -5.38 -6.86 25.22
C PHE A 2 -4.74 -8.12 25.77
N VAL A 3 -4.59 -9.15 24.93
CA VAL A 3 -4.06 -10.46 25.35
C VAL A 3 -2.53 -10.43 25.41
N GLY A 4 -1.85 -9.92 24.37
CA GLY A 4 -0.42 -9.66 24.36
C GLY A 4 0.17 -9.50 22.95
N ARG A 5 1.50 -9.54 22.84
CA ARG A 5 2.25 -9.40 21.57
C ARG A 5 3.18 -10.58 21.36
N VAL A 6 3.17 -11.13 20.14
CA VAL A 6 4.04 -12.24 19.73
C VAL A 6 5.01 -11.74 18.67
N ALA A 7 6.31 -11.98 18.88
CA ALA A 7 7.36 -11.67 17.93
C ALA A 7 7.95 -12.98 17.37
N PRO A 8 7.49 -13.46 16.20
CA PRO A 8 8.00 -14.69 15.62
C PRO A 8 9.47 -14.52 15.19
N SER A 9 10.25 -15.59 15.24
CA SER A 9 11.67 -15.58 14.87
C SER A 9 11.92 -15.37 13.36
N SER A 10 10.87 -15.49 12.53
CA SER A 10 10.89 -15.24 11.09
C SER A 10 9.49 -14.89 10.58
N GLY A 11 9.41 -14.32 9.37
CA GLY A 11 8.15 -13.94 8.73
C GLY A 11 7.45 -15.05 7.94
N SER A 12 7.88 -16.32 8.04
CA SER A 12 7.23 -17.42 7.31
C SER A 12 5.86 -17.73 7.92
N ALA A 13 4.91 -18.14 7.08
CA ALA A 13 3.54 -18.44 7.52
C ALA A 13 3.52 -19.52 8.61
N GLN A 14 4.34 -20.57 8.45
CA GLN A 14 4.46 -21.65 9.44
C GLN A 14 4.99 -21.15 10.79
N ASN A 15 6.01 -20.29 10.77
CA ASN A 15 6.61 -19.81 12.01
C ASN A 15 5.70 -18.81 12.74
N ILE A 16 4.99 -17.97 11.99
CA ILE A 16 3.96 -17.09 12.54
C ILE A 16 2.85 -17.91 13.19
N ALA A 17 2.32 -18.93 12.49
CA ALA A 17 1.27 -19.79 13.03
C ALA A 17 1.72 -20.53 14.30
N ASN A 18 2.91 -21.12 14.28
CA ASN A 18 3.47 -21.82 15.45
C ASN A 18 3.72 -20.87 16.62
N SER A 19 4.23 -19.66 16.37
CA SER A 19 4.48 -18.67 17.43
C SER A 19 3.18 -18.21 18.10
N ILE A 20 2.11 -18.00 17.32
CA ILE A 20 0.80 -17.66 17.86
C ILE A 20 0.23 -18.82 18.68
N LEU A 21 0.28 -20.05 18.16
CA LEU A 21 -0.21 -21.24 18.87
C LEU A 21 0.56 -21.48 20.18
N SER A 22 1.88 -21.34 20.17
CA SER A 22 2.71 -21.46 21.39
C SER A 22 2.28 -20.44 22.44
N TYR A 23 2.15 -19.18 22.03
CA TYR A 23 1.75 -18.10 22.93
C TYR A 23 0.37 -18.34 23.55
N LEU A 24 -0.60 -18.81 22.77
CA LEU A 24 -1.95 -19.11 23.27
C LEU A 24 -1.94 -20.28 24.26
N ASN A 25 -1.16 -21.33 23.97
CA ASN A 25 -0.99 -22.45 24.90
C ASN A 25 -0.32 -22.00 26.21
N GLU A 26 0.71 -21.16 26.14
CA GLU A 26 1.42 -20.64 27.31
C GLU A 26 0.54 -19.74 28.18
N THR A 27 -0.36 -18.98 27.55
CA THR A 27 -1.24 -18.03 28.22
C THR A 27 -2.61 -18.60 28.59
N GLY A 28 -2.90 -19.84 28.17
CA GLY A 28 -4.15 -20.54 28.45
C GLY A 28 -5.37 -20.06 27.66
N PHE A 29 -5.17 -19.28 26.60
CA PHE A 29 -6.26 -18.80 25.73
C PHE A 29 -6.54 -19.80 24.61
N LEU A 30 -7.81 -19.99 24.29
CA LEU A 30 -8.22 -20.80 23.13
C LEU A 30 -8.38 -19.91 21.89
N LEU A 31 -8.07 -20.46 20.71
CA LEU A 31 -8.10 -19.70 19.46
C LEU A 31 -9.47 -19.06 19.17
N HIS A 32 -10.57 -19.70 19.59
CA HIS A 32 -11.92 -19.21 19.40
C HIS A 32 -12.34 -18.11 20.41
N GLU A 33 -11.53 -17.87 21.44
CA GLU A 33 -11.73 -16.78 22.41
C GLU A 33 -11.10 -15.46 21.91
N LEU A 34 -10.36 -15.51 20.81
CA LEU A 34 -9.76 -14.34 20.19
C LEU A 34 -10.72 -13.70 19.19
N ASP A 35 -11.09 -12.44 19.44
CA ASP A 35 -11.89 -11.67 18.49
C ASP A 35 -11.07 -11.21 17.27
N VAL A 36 -9.82 -10.78 17.50
CA VAL A 36 -8.97 -10.16 16.47
C VAL A 36 -7.48 -10.45 16.74
N ILE A 37 -6.76 -10.88 15.71
CA ILE A 37 -5.28 -10.91 15.69
C ILE A 37 -4.79 -9.79 14.79
N ARG A 38 -3.96 -8.89 15.32
CA ARG A 38 -3.38 -7.77 14.56
C ARG A 38 -1.88 -7.99 14.37
N CYS A 39 -1.43 -7.89 13.12
CA CYS A 39 -0.01 -7.79 12.79
C CYS A 39 0.41 -6.32 12.79
N ASP A 40 1.56 -6.00 13.41
CA ASP A 40 2.16 -4.67 13.46
C ASP A 40 3.18 -4.43 12.33
N GLY A 41 3.25 -5.34 11.35
CA GLY A 41 4.19 -5.30 10.25
C GLY A 41 3.79 -4.37 9.10
N THR A 42 4.71 -3.46 8.74
CA THR A 42 4.72 -2.58 7.57
C THR A 42 5.03 -3.29 6.25
N VAL A 43 4.57 -4.53 6.06
CA VAL A 43 4.87 -5.34 4.88
C VAL A 43 3.59 -5.57 4.09
N THR A 44 3.44 -4.83 2.99
CA THR A 44 2.55 -5.28 1.91
C THR A 44 3.15 -6.56 1.35
N ASN A 45 2.70 -7.71 1.83
CA ASN A 45 3.06 -9.02 1.30
C ASN A 45 2.62 -9.09 -0.17
N THR A 46 3.59 -9.06 -1.09
CA THR A 46 3.38 -9.34 -2.52
C THR A 46 3.77 -10.76 -2.93
N GLY A 47 4.09 -11.66 -1.99
CA GLY A 47 4.46 -13.03 -2.31
C GLY A 47 3.38 -14.03 -1.91
N TRP A 48 2.62 -14.54 -2.89
CA TRP A 48 1.91 -15.82 -2.73
C TRP A 48 2.82 -16.95 -3.27
N LYS A 49 3.03 -17.95 -2.41
CA LYS A 49 3.55 -19.34 -2.58
C LYS A 49 5.04 -19.69 -2.38
N THR A 50 5.16 -20.64 -1.43
CA THR A 50 6.08 -21.79 -1.24
C THR A 50 7.47 -21.57 -0.67
N ASP A 51 7.74 -22.32 0.40
CA ASP A 51 8.97 -22.44 1.19
C ASP A 51 10.12 -23.07 0.39
N SER A 52 10.58 -22.38 -0.65
CA SER A 52 11.94 -22.58 -1.16
C SER A 52 12.77 -21.36 -0.80
N GLU A 53 14.04 -21.61 -0.46
CA GLU A 53 15.03 -20.57 -0.20
C GLU A 53 15.06 -19.62 -1.41
N THR A 54 14.42 -18.47 -1.28
CA THR A 54 14.23 -17.58 -2.42
C THR A 54 15.54 -16.90 -2.73
N THR A 55 16.21 -17.32 -3.81
CA THR A 55 17.17 -16.49 -4.53
C THR A 55 16.39 -15.35 -5.20
N VAL A 56 15.92 -14.39 -4.40
CA VAL A 56 15.25 -13.19 -4.91
C VAL A 56 16.26 -12.52 -5.85
N PRO A 57 15.89 -12.25 -7.12
CA PRO A 57 16.76 -11.52 -8.01
C PRO A 57 17.21 -10.24 -7.31
N LYS A 58 18.52 -10.00 -7.16
CA LYS A 58 19.03 -8.81 -6.47
C LYS A 58 18.88 -7.52 -7.30
N SER A 59 18.43 -7.63 -8.54
CA SER A 59 18.32 -6.53 -9.50
C SER A 59 17.03 -6.60 -10.31
N PHE A 60 16.57 -5.44 -10.77
CA PHE A 60 15.54 -5.35 -11.81
C PHE A 60 16.20 -5.52 -13.19
N SER A 61 15.48 -6.13 -14.11
CA SER A 61 15.92 -6.32 -15.50
C SER A 61 15.46 -5.16 -16.40
N GLY A 62 15.96 -5.14 -17.64
CA GLY A 62 15.62 -4.14 -18.65
C GLY A 62 16.39 -2.81 -18.52
N PRO A 63 16.19 -1.89 -19.48
CA PRO A 63 16.97 -0.66 -19.58
C PRO A 63 16.88 0.23 -18.32
N ILE A 64 15.68 0.37 -17.76
CA ILE A 64 15.46 1.17 -16.54
C ILE A 64 15.92 0.39 -15.30
N GLY A 65 15.48 -0.87 -15.17
CA GLY A 65 15.71 -1.66 -13.96
C GLY A 65 17.18 -1.87 -13.62
N THR A 66 18.02 -2.07 -14.63
CA THR A 66 19.47 -2.25 -14.45
C THR A 66 20.16 -1.00 -13.90
N GLN A 67 19.67 0.19 -14.27
CA GLN A 67 20.24 1.48 -13.85
C GLN A 67 19.85 1.88 -12.41
N LEU A 68 18.72 1.39 -11.90
CA LEU A 68 18.26 1.71 -10.53
C LEU A 68 19.27 1.33 -9.46
N SER A 69 20.08 0.30 -9.70
CA SER A 69 21.13 -0.16 -8.77
C SER A 69 22.31 0.80 -8.64
N LYS A 70 22.49 1.72 -9.59
CA LYS A 70 23.64 2.65 -9.66
C LYS A 70 23.21 4.12 -9.62
N CYS A 71 21.91 4.40 -9.51
CA CYS A 71 21.36 5.75 -9.63
C CYS A 71 21.92 6.76 -8.63
N GLU A 72 22.38 6.32 -7.46
CA GLU A 72 23.00 7.20 -6.45
C GLU A 72 24.33 7.80 -6.93
N LYS A 73 25.03 7.12 -7.85
CA LYS A 73 26.32 7.57 -8.40
C LYS A 73 26.16 8.51 -9.59
N LEU A 74 24.95 8.65 -10.12
CA LEU A 74 24.70 9.46 -11.31
C LEU A 74 24.55 10.95 -10.93
N PRO A 75 25.13 11.87 -11.71
CA PRO A 75 25.00 13.29 -11.47
C PRO A 75 23.56 13.75 -11.69
N VAL A 76 23.11 14.75 -10.93
CA VAL A 76 21.86 15.45 -11.26
C VAL A 76 22.13 16.35 -12.45
N VAL A 77 21.31 16.24 -13.49
CA VAL A 77 21.37 17.05 -14.71
C VAL A 77 20.13 17.94 -14.80
N ASN A 78 19.99 18.72 -15.88
CA ASN A 78 18.76 19.47 -16.13
C ASN A 78 17.61 18.50 -16.41
N PHE A 79 16.53 18.58 -15.63
CA PHE A 79 15.34 17.74 -15.77
C PHE A 79 14.07 18.59 -15.81
N LYS A 80 13.00 18.04 -16.38
CA LYS A 80 11.70 18.73 -16.45
C LYS A 80 10.92 18.52 -15.16
N SER A 81 10.30 19.57 -14.65
CA SER A 81 9.36 19.46 -13.54
C SER A 81 8.15 18.60 -13.92
N ASN A 82 7.61 17.85 -12.96
CA ASN A 82 6.36 17.11 -13.13
C ASN A 82 5.28 17.65 -12.19
N GLU A 83 4.15 18.03 -12.75
CA GLU A 83 3.01 18.53 -11.99
C GLU A 83 2.42 17.43 -11.10
N CYS A 84 2.37 17.68 -9.79
CA CYS A 84 1.73 16.81 -8.82
C CYS A 84 1.31 17.57 -7.55
N GLU A 85 0.27 17.04 -6.89
CA GLU A 85 -0.12 17.48 -5.56
C GLU A 85 0.69 16.68 -4.52
N ILE A 86 1.45 17.39 -3.69
CA ILE A 86 2.19 16.78 -2.58
C ILE A 86 1.43 17.16 -1.33
N SER A 87 0.72 16.19 -0.76
CA SER A 87 0.00 16.38 0.50
C SER A 87 0.98 16.64 1.65
N GLU A 88 0.64 17.59 2.51
CA GLU A 88 1.40 17.86 3.71
C GLU A 88 1.31 16.69 4.70
N ILE A 89 2.48 16.30 5.22
CA ILE A 89 2.65 15.27 6.23
C ILE A 89 3.77 15.70 7.18
N GLU A 90 3.57 15.44 8.47
CA GLU A 90 4.51 15.83 9.49
C GLU A 90 5.83 15.05 9.34
N ARG A 91 6.95 15.74 9.12
CA ARG A 91 8.24 15.06 8.83
C ARG A 91 8.75 14.22 10.00
N LYS A 92 8.40 14.57 11.24
CA LYS A 92 8.90 13.91 12.45
C LYS A 92 8.42 12.47 12.61
N ILE A 93 7.32 12.10 11.96
CA ILE A 93 6.76 10.73 12.03
C ILE A 93 7.30 9.80 10.93
N LEU A 94 8.29 10.26 10.16
CA LEU A 94 8.77 9.59 8.96
C LEU A 94 10.18 9.01 9.15
N SER A 95 10.38 7.80 8.61
CA SER A 95 11.72 7.21 8.51
C SER A 95 12.60 7.97 7.51
N LYS A 96 13.91 7.71 7.53
CA LYS A 96 14.88 8.31 6.58
C LYS A 96 14.44 8.14 5.12
N ASP A 97 14.09 6.92 4.72
CA ASP A 97 13.65 6.62 3.35
C ASP A 97 12.34 7.35 2.97
N GLN A 98 11.44 7.57 3.93
CA GLN A 98 10.17 8.28 3.71
C GLN A 98 10.38 9.79 3.61
N GLN A 99 11.30 10.34 4.40
CA GLN A 99 11.73 11.73 4.26
C GLN A 99 12.42 11.95 2.91
N TYR A 100 13.25 11.00 2.47
CA TYR A 100 13.83 11.03 1.13
C TYR A 100 12.75 11.07 0.05
N LEU A 101 11.73 10.20 0.13
CA LEU A 101 10.62 10.20 -0.82
C LEU A 101 9.96 11.57 -0.93
N LEU A 102 9.65 12.22 0.20
CA LEU A 102 9.05 13.55 0.19
C LEU A 102 9.95 14.60 -0.48
N ILE A 103 11.24 14.60 -0.13
CA ILE A 103 12.20 15.55 -0.67
C ILE A 103 12.30 15.38 -2.18
N ILE A 104 12.48 14.15 -2.66
CA ILE A 104 12.67 13.91 -4.08
C ILE A 104 11.39 14.17 -4.90
N ASN A 105 10.21 13.94 -4.33
CA ASN A 105 8.95 14.36 -4.96
C ASN A 105 8.87 15.88 -5.09
N TYR A 106 9.31 16.62 -4.06
CA TYR A 106 9.34 18.09 -4.12
C TYR A 106 10.34 18.62 -5.17
N VAL A 107 11.50 17.97 -5.30
CA VAL A 107 12.51 18.28 -6.34
C VAL A 107 11.91 18.04 -7.73
N VAL A 108 11.29 16.89 -7.95
CA VAL A 108 10.60 16.56 -9.21
C VAL A 108 9.48 17.55 -9.51
N LYS A 109 8.71 17.98 -8.50
CA LYS A 109 7.65 18.97 -8.66
C LYS A 109 8.18 20.36 -9.03
N SER A 110 9.22 20.81 -8.34
CA SER A 110 9.78 22.16 -8.51
C SER A 110 10.70 22.29 -9.72
N GLY A 111 11.22 21.18 -10.26
CA GLY A 111 12.26 21.22 -11.29
C GLY A 111 13.62 21.69 -10.77
N SER A 112 13.77 21.83 -9.44
CA SER A 112 14.97 22.40 -8.81
C SER A 112 15.49 21.43 -7.74
N SER A 113 16.78 21.12 -7.80
CA SER A 113 17.45 20.22 -6.85
C SER A 113 18.27 21.01 -5.82
N PRO A 114 18.17 20.71 -4.52
CA PRO A 114 19.12 21.24 -3.54
C PRO A 114 20.49 20.58 -3.74
N GLU A 115 21.55 21.30 -3.39
CA GLU A 115 22.96 20.87 -3.55
C GLU A 115 23.25 19.57 -2.78
N ASP A 116 22.64 19.42 -1.60
CA ASP A 116 22.81 18.27 -0.72
C ASP A 116 22.01 17.03 -1.15
N LEU A 117 21.21 17.09 -2.24
CA LEU A 117 20.49 15.91 -2.71
C LEU A 117 21.45 14.81 -3.18
N SER A 118 22.60 15.21 -3.74
CA SER A 118 23.63 14.31 -4.26
C SER A 118 24.23 13.39 -3.20
N VAL A 119 24.36 13.88 -1.96
CA VAL A 119 24.92 13.12 -0.82
C VAL A 119 23.89 12.28 -0.09
N ARG A 120 22.60 12.47 -0.36
CA ARG A 120 21.51 11.70 0.28
C ARG A 120 21.33 10.36 -0.41
N GLU A 121 21.31 9.29 0.37
CA GLU A 121 21.07 7.94 -0.16
C GLU A 121 19.56 7.67 -0.35
N PRO A 122 19.13 7.15 -1.52
CA PRO A 122 17.73 6.80 -1.78
C PRO A 122 17.25 5.54 -1.03
N GLY A 123 18.14 4.90 -0.27
CA GLY A 123 17.92 3.61 0.40
C GLY A 123 18.28 2.40 -0.49
N PRO A 124 18.37 1.19 0.06
CA PRO A 124 18.73 -0.02 -0.70
C PRO A 124 17.61 -0.44 -1.66
N LEU A 125 17.98 -0.90 -2.85
CA LEU A 125 17.03 -1.46 -3.81
C LEU A 125 16.48 -2.79 -3.29
N SER A 126 15.16 -2.93 -3.26
CA SER A 126 14.49 -4.14 -2.76
C SER A 126 13.18 -4.37 -3.51
N HIS A 127 13.02 -5.56 -4.10
CA HIS A 127 11.84 -5.94 -4.88
C HIS A 127 10.55 -5.93 -4.06
N SER A 128 10.63 -6.16 -2.75
CA SER A 128 9.46 -6.14 -1.86
C SER A 128 9.14 -4.75 -1.30
N ARG A 129 10.07 -3.78 -1.43
CA ARG A 129 9.90 -2.43 -0.89
C ARG A 129 9.72 -1.42 -2.02
N TRP A 130 8.45 -1.11 -2.30
CA TRP A 130 8.10 -0.11 -3.31
C TRP A 130 8.72 1.26 -3.00
N LEU A 131 8.86 1.62 -1.71
CA LEU A 131 9.34 2.93 -1.27
C LEU A 131 10.76 3.26 -1.78
N THR A 132 11.73 2.38 -1.51
CA THR A 132 13.13 2.61 -1.92
C THR A 132 13.29 2.43 -3.43
N THR A 133 12.48 1.59 -4.05
CA THR A 133 12.40 1.48 -5.52
C THR A 133 11.91 2.81 -6.13
N ALA A 134 10.86 3.41 -5.57
CA ALA A 134 10.34 4.71 -6.01
C ALA A 134 11.37 5.84 -5.82
N ASN A 135 12.04 5.87 -4.67
CA ASN A 135 13.15 6.81 -4.43
C ASN A 135 14.22 6.71 -5.52
N ARG A 136 14.63 5.49 -5.86
CA ARG A 136 15.65 5.22 -6.88
C ARG A 136 15.19 5.56 -8.29
N VAL A 137 13.93 5.29 -8.63
CA VAL A 137 13.34 5.67 -9.93
C VAL A 137 13.34 7.19 -10.09
N LEU A 138 12.90 7.93 -9.06
CA LEU A 138 12.92 9.39 -9.11
C LEU A 138 14.36 9.92 -9.12
N ARG A 139 15.29 9.33 -8.36
CA ARG A 139 16.72 9.74 -8.36
C ARG A 139 17.38 9.51 -9.71
N PHE A 140 17.04 8.40 -10.36
CA PHE A 140 17.47 8.10 -11.71
C PHE A 140 16.94 9.12 -12.71
N TYR A 141 15.66 9.50 -12.64
CA TYR A 141 15.07 10.52 -13.52
C TYR A 141 15.81 11.85 -13.49
N LEU A 142 16.25 12.30 -12.31
CA LEU A 142 17.04 13.54 -12.17
C LEU A 142 18.39 13.50 -12.89
N SER A 143 18.81 12.33 -13.38
CA SER A 143 20.08 12.10 -14.07
C SER A 143 19.90 11.85 -15.58
N ILE A 144 18.71 12.15 -16.13
CA ILE A 144 18.37 11.91 -17.53
C ILE A 144 17.99 13.22 -18.21
N GLU A 145 18.81 13.68 -19.15
CA GLU A 145 18.52 14.89 -19.94
C GLU A 145 17.33 14.69 -20.89
N ASN A 146 17.26 13.51 -21.53
CA ASN A 146 16.26 13.18 -22.54
C ASN A 146 15.42 11.97 -22.11
N PRO A 147 14.40 12.16 -21.25
CA PRO A 147 13.60 11.06 -20.73
C PRO A 147 12.69 10.47 -21.81
N THR A 148 12.71 9.14 -21.95
CA THR A 148 11.73 8.41 -22.75
C THR A 148 10.33 8.49 -22.13
N ASP A 149 9.30 8.05 -22.86
CA ASP A 149 7.93 8.09 -22.37
C ASP A 149 7.72 7.17 -21.16
N GLU A 150 8.44 6.04 -21.08
CA GLU A 150 8.43 5.17 -19.89
C GLU A 150 8.94 5.89 -18.65
N HIS A 151 10.00 6.71 -18.79
CA HIS A 151 10.50 7.52 -17.68
C HIS A 151 9.46 8.54 -17.22
N LYS A 152 8.82 9.24 -18.17
CA LYS A 152 7.77 10.23 -17.88
C LYS A 152 6.57 9.59 -17.20
N ILE A 153 6.17 8.39 -17.63
CA ILE A 153 5.08 7.62 -17.02
C ILE A 153 5.43 7.29 -15.57
N LEU A 154 6.61 6.75 -15.29
CA LEU A 154 7.02 6.39 -13.92
C LEU A 154 7.09 7.60 -12.99
N VAL A 155 7.65 8.71 -13.48
CA VAL A 155 7.81 9.96 -12.72
C VAL A 155 6.49 10.70 -12.54
N SER A 156 5.49 10.41 -13.39
CA SER A 156 4.10 10.82 -13.15
C SER A 156 3.41 9.90 -12.17
N PHE A 157 3.59 8.58 -12.29
CA PHE A 157 2.91 7.55 -11.49
C PHE A 157 3.25 7.61 -10.01
N ILE A 158 4.53 7.74 -9.67
CA ILE A 158 4.96 7.75 -8.27
C ILE A 158 4.34 8.93 -7.51
N PRO A 159 4.47 10.19 -7.95
CA PRO A 159 3.91 11.34 -7.24
C PRO A 159 2.40 11.44 -7.33
N LYS A 160 1.78 11.02 -8.45
CA LYS A 160 0.32 11.15 -8.64
C LYS A 160 -0.49 10.00 -8.06
N SER A 161 0.09 8.81 -7.89
CA SER A 161 -0.64 7.63 -7.39
C SER A 161 -0.03 6.97 -6.17
N CYS A 162 1.25 6.59 -6.21
CA CYS A 162 1.86 5.92 -5.06
C CYS A 162 1.93 6.83 -3.82
N MET A 163 2.28 8.10 -4.04
CA MET A 163 2.47 9.07 -2.97
C MET A 163 1.17 9.44 -2.23
N PRO A 164 0.05 9.79 -2.91
CA PRO A 164 -1.21 10.07 -2.22
C PRO A 164 -1.74 8.89 -1.40
N VAL A 165 -1.65 7.67 -1.95
CA VAL A 165 -2.03 6.43 -1.25
C VAL A 165 -1.18 6.22 0.00
N TRP A 166 0.14 6.40 -0.10
CA TRP A 166 1.05 6.30 1.04
C TRP A 166 0.73 7.33 2.13
N VAL A 167 0.44 8.59 1.76
CA VAL A 167 0.04 9.62 2.71
C VAL A 167 -1.27 9.25 3.40
N HIS A 168 -2.26 8.74 2.66
CA HIS A 168 -3.53 8.28 3.23
C HIS A 168 -3.30 7.16 4.24
N ILE A 169 -2.52 6.15 3.91
CA ILE A 169 -2.17 5.05 4.84
C ILE A 169 -1.45 5.58 6.10
N LYS A 170 -0.59 6.58 5.95
CA LYS A 170 0.11 7.20 7.08
C LYS A 170 -0.83 7.97 8.01
N LYS A 171 -1.85 8.64 7.45
CA LYS A 171 -2.85 9.40 8.21
C LYS A 171 -3.94 8.49 8.80
N GLY A 172 -4.37 7.46 8.08
CA GLY A 172 -5.41 6.50 8.48
C GLY A 172 -4.85 5.08 8.58
N LYS A 173 -4.37 4.68 9.76
CA LYS A 173 -3.74 3.35 9.95
C LYS A 173 -4.73 2.27 10.39
N TYR A 174 -6.01 2.61 10.52
CA TYR A 174 -7.01 1.69 11.04
C TYR A 174 -7.56 0.83 9.93
N PHE A 175 -7.99 -0.37 10.30
CA PHE A 175 -8.63 -1.31 9.38
C PHE A 175 -9.84 -0.68 8.66
N THR A 176 -10.58 0.17 9.37
CA THR A 176 -11.73 0.92 8.86
C THR A 176 -11.38 1.96 7.80
N ASN A 177 -10.11 2.34 7.65
CA ASN A 177 -9.63 3.19 6.55
C ASN A 177 -9.32 2.38 5.28
N GLY A 178 -9.32 1.06 5.35
CA GLY A 178 -9.01 0.17 4.23
C GLY A 178 -9.78 0.50 2.94
N PRO A 179 -11.13 0.64 2.97
CA PRO A 179 -11.90 1.04 1.79
C PRO A 179 -11.44 2.37 1.19
N GLU A 180 -11.12 3.36 2.02
CA GLU A 180 -10.65 4.68 1.57
C GLU A 180 -9.31 4.56 0.85
N HIS A 181 -8.39 3.72 1.34
CA HIS A 181 -7.11 3.49 0.67
C HIS A 181 -7.28 2.85 -0.70
N VAL A 182 -8.17 1.86 -0.83
CA VAL A 182 -8.45 1.22 -2.12
C VAL A 182 -9.09 2.22 -3.09
N PHE A 183 -10.02 3.03 -2.59
CA PHE A 183 -10.61 4.11 -3.38
C PHE A 183 -9.55 5.12 -3.86
N GLU A 184 -8.62 5.50 -2.99
CA GLU A 184 -7.53 6.41 -3.35
C GLU A 184 -6.60 5.80 -4.41
N VAL A 185 -6.30 4.49 -4.35
CA VAL A 185 -5.55 3.80 -5.42
C VAL A 185 -6.29 3.94 -6.75
N ILE A 186 -7.57 3.57 -6.80
CA ILE A 186 -8.39 3.59 -8.02
C ILE A 186 -8.45 5.01 -8.61
N LYS A 187 -8.75 6.00 -7.76
CA LYS A 187 -8.85 7.40 -8.17
C LYS A 187 -7.52 7.95 -8.67
N SER A 188 -6.45 7.68 -7.94
CA SER A 188 -5.14 8.27 -8.23
C SER A 188 -4.42 7.60 -9.41
N SER A 189 -4.76 6.34 -9.74
CA SER A 189 -4.20 5.64 -10.91
C SER A 189 -4.98 5.88 -12.20
N SER A 190 -6.19 6.46 -12.15
CA SER A 190 -7.10 6.54 -13.31
C SER A 190 -6.59 7.35 -14.49
N PHE A 191 -5.53 8.15 -14.31
CA PHE A 191 -4.91 8.92 -15.39
C PHE A 191 -3.99 8.06 -16.29
N LEU A 192 -3.66 6.84 -15.87
CA LEU A 192 -2.77 5.97 -16.62
C LEU A 192 -3.46 5.41 -17.88
N PRO A 193 -2.68 5.11 -18.93
CA PRO A 193 -3.22 4.47 -20.12
C PRO A 193 -3.74 3.05 -19.81
N GLU A 194 -4.71 2.60 -20.61
CA GLU A 194 -5.46 1.36 -20.37
C GLU A 194 -4.57 0.12 -20.27
N ASN A 195 -3.48 0.06 -21.04
CA ASN A 195 -2.51 -1.04 -20.99
C ASN A 195 -1.82 -1.15 -19.62
N LEU A 196 -1.58 -0.03 -18.94
CA LEU A 196 -0.99 -0.02 -17.59
C LEU A 196 -2.04 -0.25 -16.50
N LEU A 197 -3.27 0.26 -16.68
CA LEU A 197 -4.39 -0.07 -15.81
C LEU A 197 -4.65 -1.58 -15.78
N LYS A 198 -4.59 -2.26 -16.93
CA LYS A 198 -4.68 -3.73 -17.03
C LYS A 198 -3.62 -4.47 -16.22
N VAL A 199 -2.48 -3.84 -15.92
CA VAL A 199 -1.44 -4.40 -15.04
C VAL A 199 -1.76 -4.09 -13.57
N ILE A 200 -2.19 -2.87 -13.25
CA ILE A 200 -2.47 -2.41 -11.88
C ILE A 200 -3.72 -3.07 -11.30
N ASP A 201 -4.77 -3.23 -12.10
CA ASP A 201 -6.06 -3.77 -11.68
C ASP A 201 -5.92 -5.14 -10.99
N PRO A 202 -5.34 -6.18 -11.62
CA PRO A 202 -5.16 -7.47 -10.96
C PRO A 202 -4.05 -7.45 -9.90
N SER A 203 -2.98 -6.67 -10.10
CA SER A 203 -1.79 -6.76 -9.24
C SER A 203 -1.89 -5.95 -7.95
N VAL A 204 -2.69 -4.88 -7.93
CA VAL A 204 -2.86 -3.97 -6.80
C VAL A 204 -4.31 -3.95 -6.35
N ILE A 205 -5.25 -3.67 -7.25
CA ILE A 205 -6.65 -3.41 -6.83
C ILE A 205 -7.33 -4.71 -6.39
N GLN A 206 -7.29 -5.76 -7.22
CA GLN A 206 -7.88 -7.06 -6.90
C GLN A 206 -7.29 -7.68 -5.64
N ARG A 207 -5.97 -7.58 -5.45
CA ARG A 207 -5.30 -8.09 -4.23
C ARG A 207 -5.75 -7.38 -2.95
N ASN A 208 -6.23 -6.13 -3.06
CA ASN A 208 -6.73 -5.35 -1.95
C ASN A 208 -8.27 -5.37 -1.82
N THR A 209 -8.99 -6.15 -2.64
CA THR A 209 -10.47 -6.21 -2.62
C THR A 209 -11.06 -6.70 -1.31
N PHE A 210 -10.26 -7.35 -0.47
CA PHE A 210 -10.65 -7.66 0.91
C PHE A 210 -11.16 -6.41 1.63
N PHE A 211 -10.46 -5.28 1.52
CA PHE A 211 -10.87 -4.04 2.19
C PHE A 211 -12.19 -3.48 1.66
N THR A 212 -12.55 -3.79 0.42
CA THR A 212 -13.79 -3.34 -0.21
C THR A 212 -14.96 -4.31 -0.05
N HIS A 213 -14.78 -5.38 0.74
CA HIS A 213 -15.88 -6.29 1.06
C HIS A 213 -17.04 -5.51 1.73
N PRO A 214 -18.32 -5.84 1.44
CA PRO A 214 -19.46 -5.09 1.97
C PRO A 214 -19.41 -4.87 3.49
N GLY A 215 -19.00 -5.90 4.25
CA GLY A 215 -18.81 -5.79 5.69
C GLY A 215 -17.76 -4.75 6.10
N ASN A 216 -16.65 -4.67 5.38
CA ASN A 216 -15.55 -3.73 5.68
C ASN A 216 -15.92 -2.31 5.27
N VAL A 217 -16.69 -2.14 4.20
CA VAL A 217 -17.30 -0.85 3.83
C VAL A 217 -18.24 -0.38 4.93
N LEU A 218 -19.13 -1.25 5.44
CA LEU A 218 -20.01 -0.90 6.56
C LEU A 218 -19.24 -0.55 7.84
N LEU A 219 -18.16 -1.27 8.15
CA LEU A 219 -17.27 -0.94 9.28
C LEU A 219 -16.59 0.42 9.12
N SER A 220 -16.23 0.80 7.88
CA SER A 220 -15.72 2.14 7.59
C SER A 220 -16.80 3.21 7.79
N MET A 221 -18.03 2.95 7.31
CA MET A 221 -19.15 3.89 7.45
C MET A 221 -19.49 4.22 8.91
N ILE A 222 -19.47 3.24 9.81
CA ILE A 222 -19.83 3.48 11.23
C ILE A 222 -18.81 4.33 11.99
N VAL A 223 -17.59 4.51 11.46
CA VAL A 223 -16.56 5.40 12.02
C VAL A 223 -16.33 6.65 11.18
N ASP A 224 -17.15 6.89 10.15
CA ASP A 224 -17.05 8.07 9.30
C ASP A 224 -17.22 9.35 10.11
N LYS A 225 -16.51 10.42 9.75
CA LYS A 225 -16.62 11.72 10.44
C LYS A 225 -18.01 12.35 10.28
N ARG A 226 -18.74 12.00 9.23
CA ARG A 226 -20.06 12.55 8.89
C ARG A 226 -21.16 11.74 9.55
N ASP A 227 -21.98 12.41 10.36
CA ASP A 227 -23.03 11.80 11.17
C ASP A 227 -24.04 10.98 10.34
N HIS A 228 -24.49 11.55 9.22
CA HIS A 228 -25.43 10.89 8.32
C HIS A 228 -24.88 9.60 7.67
N ILE A 229 -23.57 9.51 7.46
CA ILE A 229 -22.92 8.29 6.94
C ILE A 229 -22.84 7.22 8.03
N ARG A 230 -22.50 7.61 9.26
CA ARG A 230 -22.51 6.68 10.41
C ARG A 230 -23.90 6.10 10.63
N GLU A 231 -24.92 6.96 10.65
CA GLU A 231 -26.31 6.54 10.81
C GLU A 231 -26.75 5.58 9.69
N LEU A 232 -26.40 5.88 8.43
CA LEU A 232 -26.67 4.99 7.31
C LEU A 232 -25.95 3.63 7.49
N GLY A 233 -24.70 3.63 7.96
CA GLY A 233 -23.94 2.42 8.26
C GLY A 233 -24.64 1.56 9.32
N PHE A 234 -25.06 2.15 10.43
CA PHE A 234 -25.82 1.46 11.47
C PHE A 234 -27.13 0.88 10.95
N ARG A 235 -27.92 1.66 10.20
CA ARG A 235 -29.18 1.18 9.61
C ARG A 235 -28.97 0.00 8.66
N ARG A 236 -27.94 0.05 7.80
CA ARG A 236 -27.59 -1.06 6.90
C ARG A 236 -27.19 -2.32 7.69
N ILE A 237 -26.43 -2.18 8.78
CA ILE A 237 -26.04 -3.31 9.65
C ILE A 237 -27.26 -3.93 10.34
N ILE A 238 -28.13 -3.12 10.95
CA ILE A 238 -29.35 -3.60 11.62
C ILE A 238 -30.25 -4.34 10.62
N LYS A 239 -30.46 -3.76 9.44
CA LYS A 239 -31.25 -4.39 8.38
C LYS A 239 -30.64 -5.73 7.95
N ALA A 240 -29.33 -5.81 7.77
CA ALA A 240 -28.66 -7.05 7.38
C ALA A 240 -28.79 -8.14 8.46
N ARG A 241 -28.64 -7.79 9.74
CA ARG A 241 -28.80 -8.73 10.87
C ARG A 241 -30.22 -9.28 10.99
N ASN A 242 -31.23 -8.42 10.77
CA ASN A 242 -32.64 -8.84 10.79
C ASN A 242 -33.01 -9.76 9.62
N LEU A 243 -32.28 -9.72 8.51
CA LEU A 243 -32.48 -10.64 7.39
C LEU A 243 -31.79 -11.99 7.62
N ASP A 244 -30.60 -11.98 8.25
CA ASP A 244 -29.81 -13.19 8.53
C ASP A 244 -30.39 -14.05 9.66
N SER A 245 -31.33 -13.53 10.47
CA SER A 245 -31.99 -14.30 11.56
C SER A 245 -32.78 -15.52 11.08
N THR A 246 -32.94 -15.70 9.77
CA THR A 246 -33.58 -16.86 9.13
C THR A 246 -32.60 -17.87 8.53
N ARG A 247 -31.30 -17.56 8.42
CA ARG A 247 -30.26 -18.44 7.82
C ARG A 247 -29.33 -19.03 8.88
N LYS A 248 -29.26 -20.37 8.96
CA LYS A 248 -28.31 -21.13 9.81
C LYS A 248 -26.93 -21.35 9.17
N SER A 249 -26.64 -20.77 8.01
CA SER A 249 -25.40 -21.03 7.27
C SER A 249 -24.30 -20.02 7.61
N ILE A 250 -23.06 -20.51 7.72
CA ILE A 250 -21.85 -19.67 7.81
C ILE A 250 -21.76 -18.78 6.54
N ARG A 251 -21.49 -17.48 6.71
CA ARG A 251 -21.35 -16.53 5.60
C ARG A 251 -20.16 -16.94 4.72
N SER A 252 -20.42 -17.18 3.43
CA SER A 252 -19.36 -17.43 2.43
C SER A 252 -18.73 -16.12 1.99
N PHE A 253 -17.40 -16.07 1.99
CA PHE A 253 -16.64 -14.94 1.45
C PHE A 253 -16.28 -15.22 -0.01
N HIS A 254 -16.65 -14.29 -0.89
CA HIS A 254 -16.28 -14.35 -2.31
C HIS A 254 -15.32 -13.20 -2.62
N SER A 255 -14.21 -13.48 -3.29
CA SER A 255 -13.31 -12.45 -3.80
C SER A 255 -13.98 -11.69 -4.93
N LEU A 256 -13.84 -10.36 -4.94
CA LEU A 256 -14.27 -9.55 -6.07
C LEU A 256 -13.21 -9.69 -7.18
N ASN A 257 -13.62 -10.20 -8.34
CA ASN A 257 -12.72 -10.56 -9.43
C ASN A 257 -12.50 -9.40 -10.42
N SER A 258 -13.13 -8.23 -10.22
CA SER A 258 -12.96 -7.06 -11.09
C SER A 258 -13.43 -5.76 -10.45
N ILE A 259 -12.90 -4.63 -10.92
CA ILE A 259 -13.34 -3.27 -10.53
C ILE A 259 -14.82 -3.03 -10.85
N SER A 260 -15.34 -3.66 -11.91
CA SER A 260 -16.76 -3.57 -12.26
C SER A 260 -17.69 -4.10 -11.14
N GLN A 261 -17.22 -5.01 -10.29
CA GLN A 261 -17.98 -5.50 -9.13
C GLN A 261 -17.91 -4.55 -7.91
N LEU A 262 -16.90 -3.68 -7.84
CA LEU A 262 -16.76 -2.66 -6.78
C LEU A 262 -17.82 -1.56 -6.93
N HIS A 263 -18.10 -1.13 -8.17
CA HIS A 263 -19.13 -0.12 -8.45
C HIS A 263 -20.53 -0.56 -8.02
N THR A 264 -20.82 -1.87 -8.07
CA THR A 264 -22.12 -2.43 -7.66
C THR A 264 -22.25 -2.53 -6.14
N THR A 265 -21.13 -2.68 -5.42
CA THR A 265 -21.11 -2.83 -3.96
C THR A 265 -21.27 -1.49 -3.22
N LEU A 266 -20.95 -0.38 -3.89
CA LEU A 266 -20.99 0.99 -3.34
C LEU A 266 -22.32 1.75 -3.59
N LYS A 267 -23.31 1.12 -4.23
CA LYS A 267 -24.69 1.64 -4.32
C LYS A 267 -25.54 0.99 -3.21
#